data_AF-A0A9D1U8E4-F1
#
_entry.id   AF-A0A9D1U8E4-F1
#
_cell.length_a   1.000
_cell.length_b   1.000
_cell.length_c   1.000
_cell.angle_alpha   90.00
_cell.angle_beta   90.00
_cell.angle_gamma   90.00
#
_symmetry.space_group_name_H-M   'P 1'
#
loop_
_entity.id
_entity.type
_entity.pdbx_description
1 polymer ?
#
loop_
_entity_poly.entity_id
_entity_poly.type
_entity_poly.pdbx_seq_one_letter_code
_entity_poly.pdbx_strand_id
1 'polypeptide(L)'
;MKQRSIPVCIILSIITCGIYGIYWYIVMTDESNALVGRPGYASGGVAFLLMLVTCNIYGIYWAYKMGEKIDIAKQMRGWPSSNSGVLYLILQLIFPIIGWALMQNELNKLISTMQPPAQPPMYQPPMQPPVQ
;
A
#
# COMPACT_ATOMS: atom_id res chain seq x y z
N MET A 1 -2.06 9.99 -2.28
CA MET A 1 -1.57 8.79 -1.57
C MET A 1 -0.75 9.25 -0.38
N LYS A 2 -0.95 8.69 0.81
CA LYS A 2 -0.37 9.20 2.08
C LYS A 2 0.48 8.10 2.72
N GLN A 3 1.73 8.40 3.10
CA GLN A 3 2.58 7.44 3.79
C GLN A 3 1.92 6.94 5.08
N ARG A 4 1.80 5.62 5.22
CA ARG A 4 1.20 4.97 6.39
C ARG A 4 2.28 4.33 7.26
N SER A 5 2.27 4.67 8.54
CA SER A 5 3.13 4.07 9.56
C SER A 5 2.65 2.66 9.88
N ILE A 6 3.42 1.67 9.44
CA ILE A 6 3.20 0.23 9.65
C ILE A 6 2.87 -0.13 11.12
N PRO A 7 3.58 0.41 12.14
CA PRO A 7 3.29 0.07 13.54
C PRO A 7 1.89 0.50 13.98
N VAL A 8 1.41 1.65 13.50
CA VAL A 8 0.08 2.16 13.83
C VAL A 8 -1.00 1.29 13.21
N CYS A 9 -0.80 0.77 12.00
CA CYS A 9 -1.75 -0.14 11.37
C CYS A 9 -1.91 -1.46 12.15
N ILE A 10 -0.81 -1.99 12.67
CA ILE A 10 -0.80 -3.24 13.45
C ILE A 10 -1.47 -3.01 14.81
N ILE A 11 -1.10 -1.94 15.52
CA ILE A 11 -1.67 -1.59 16.83
C ILE A 11 -3.17 -1.32 16.72
N LEU A 12 -3.62 -0.55 15.73
CA LEU A 12 -5.03 -0.28 15.52
C LEU A 12 -5.81 -1.54 15.15
N SER A 13 -5.23 -2.47 14.38
CA SER A 13 -5.90 -3.75 14.05
C SER A 13 -6.16 -4.61 15.29
N ILE A 14 -5.25 -4.59 16.26
CA ILE A 14 -5.40 -5.30 17.53
C ILE A 14 -6.42 -4.60 18.44
N ILE A 15 -6.34 -3.26 18.56
CA ILE A 15 -7.23 -2.46 19.42
C ILE A 15 -8.68 -2.44 18.91
N THR A 16 -8.88 -2.51 17.59
CA THR A 16 -10.23 -2.48 16.97
C THR A 16 -10.82 -3.87 16.70
N CYS A 17 -10.30 -4.94 17.34
CA CYS A 17 -10.75 -6.32 17.12
C CYS A 17 -10.77 -6.72 15.63
N GLY A 18 -9.77 -6.32 14.85
CA GLY A 18 -9.62 -6.68 13.43
C GLY A 18 -10.32 -5.76 12.43
N ILE A 19 -11.16 -4.81 12.87
CA ILE A 19 -11.89 -3.91 11.96
C ILE A 19 -10.93 -3.01 11.16
N TYR A 20 -9.90 -2.46 11.81
CA TYR A 20 -8.90 -1.65 11.11
C TYR A 20 -8.06 -2.47 10.11
N GLY A 21 -7.88 -3.77 10.36
CA GLY A 21 -7.20 -4.67 9.42
C GLY A 21 -7.92 -4.77 8.07
N ILE A 22 -9.26 -4.72 8.09
CA ILE A 22 -10.09 -4.69 6.88
C ILE A 22 -9.87 -3.39 6.10
N TYR A 23 -9.90 -2.25 6.79
CA TYR A 23 -9.63 -0.95 6.16
C TYR A 23 -8.23 -0.92 5.54
N TRP A 24 -7.22 -1.41 6.27
CA TRP A 24 -5.84 -1.46 5.77
C TRP A 24 -5.71 -2.31 4.52
N TYR A 25 -6.34 -3.49 4.49
CA TYR A 25 -6.38 -4.36 3.32
C TYR A 25 -7.01 -3.69 2.09
N ILE A 26 -8.17 -3.03 2.26
CA ILE A 26 -8.89 -2.34 1.18
C ILE A 26 -8.02 -1.23 0.60
N VAL A 27 -7.52 -0.33 1.46
CA VAL A 27 -6.72 0.83 1.01
C VAL A 27 -5.43 0.38 0.35
N MET A 28 -4.73 -0.60 0.90
CA MET A 28 -3.50 -1.13 0.31
C MET A 28 -3.73 -1.76 -1.07
N THR A 29 -4.87 -2.43 -1.26
CA THR A 29 -5.27 -2.99 -2.57
C THR A 29 -5.54 -1.88 -3.58
N ASP A 30 -6.25 -0.83 -3.19
CA ASP A 30 -6.57 0.29 -4.07
C ASP A 30 -5.34 1.15 -4.40
N GLU A 31 -4.46 1.42 -3.43
CA GLU A 31 -3.20 2.14 -3.67
C GLU A 31 -2.31 1.38 -4.64
N SER A 32 -2.16 0.06 -4.47
CA SER A 32 -1.39 -0.76 -5.40
C SER A 32 -2.04 -0.89 -6.79
N ASN A 33 -3.37 -0.85 -6.90
CA ASN A 33 -4.06 -0.77 -8.19
C ASN A 33 -3.76 0.56 -8.90
N ALA A 34 -3.83 1.67 -8.17
CA ALA A 34 -3.55 3.01 -8.70
C ALA A 34 -2.09 3.13 -9.18
N LEU A 35 -1.15 2.46 -8.51
CA LEU A 35 0.27 2.46 -8.90
C LEU A 35 0.56 1.77 -10.24
N VAL A 36 -0.21 0.74 -10.59
CA VAL A 36 0.00 -0.03 -11.83
C VAL A 36 -0.85 0.51 -12.98
N GLY A 37 -1.96 1.19 -12.69
CA GLY A 37 -2.78 1.89 -13.69
C GLY A 37 -3.44 0.99 -14.74
N ARG A 38 -3.54 -0.33 -14.49
CA ARG A 38 -4.12 -1.28 -15.44
C ARG A 38 -5.56 -1.64 -15.07
N PRO A 39 -6.50 -1.65 -16.03
CA PRO A 39 -7.83 -2.20 -15.82
C PRO A 39 -7.76 -3.72 -15.67
N GLY A 40 -8.56 -4.30 -14.77
CA GLY A 40 -8.66 -5.77 -14.59
C GLY A 40 -8.32 -6.28 -13.19
N TYR A 41 -7.92 -5.41 -12.25
CA TYR A 41 -7.76 -5.79 -10.85
C TYR A 41 -9.02 -5.49 -10.04
N ALA A 42 -9.36 -6.38 -9.10
CA ALA A 42 -10.46 -6.13 -8.16
C ALA A 42 -10.15 -4.92 -7.29
N SER A 43 -11.16 -4.07 -7.03
CA SER A 43 -11.07 -3.02 -6.03
C SER A 43 -10.90 -3.63 -4.63
N GLY A 44 -10.34 -2.88 -3.69
CA GLY A 44 -10.11 -3.35 -2.33
C GLY A 44 -11.39 -3.88 -1.67
N GLY A 45 -12.52 -3.20 -1.87
CA GLY A 45 -13.82 -3.65 -1.39
C GLY A 45 -14.27 -4.99 -1.98
N VAL A 46 -14.11 -5.17 -3.30
CA VAL A 46 -14.43 -6.44 -3.97
C VAL A 46 -13.47 -7.56 -3.54
N ALA A 47 -12.19 -7.25 -3.42
CA ALA A 47 -11.17 -8.18 -2.94
C ALA A 47 -11.47 -8.66 -1.51
N PHE A 48 -11.93 -7.77 -0.63
CA PHE A 48 -12.34 -8.12 0.73
C PHE A 48 -13.59 -9.01 0.75
N LEU A 49 -14.61 -8.69 -0.06
CA LEU A 49 -15.80 -9.53 -0.18
C LEU A 49 -15.44 -10.93 -0.69
N LEU A 50 -14.57 -11.03 -1.69
CA LEU A 50 -14.07 -12.31 -2.20
C LEU A 50 -13.30 -13.08 -1.12
N MET A 51 -12.47 -12.40 -0.32
CA MET A 51 -11.79 -13.03 0.82
C MET A 51 -12.79 -13.62 1.83
N LEU A 52 -13.89 -12.92 2.14
CA LEU A 52 -14.92 -13.43 3.04
C LEU A 52 -15.70 -14.61 2.45
N VAL A 53 -16.17 -14.48 1.21
CA VAL A 53 -16.99 -15.50 0.54
C VAL A 53 -16.19 -16.79 0.27
N THR A 54 -14.90 -16.66 -0.02
CA THR A 54 -14.02 -17.81 -0.29
C THR A 54 -13.33 -18.35 0.96
N CYS A 55 -13.72 -17.91 2.16
CA CYS A 55 -13.11 -18.32 3.43
C CYS A 55 -11.58 -18.18 3.42
N ASN A 56 -11.08 -16.99 3.04
CA ASN A 56 -9.67 -16.62 2.96
C ASN A 56 -8.86 -17.27 1.81
N ILE A 57 -9.42 -18.19 1.02
CA ILE A 57 -8.70 -18.76 -0.14
C ILE A 57 -8.30 -17.66 -1.13
N TYR A 58 -9.19 -16.68 -1.36
CA TYR A 58 -8.87 -15.51 -2.19
C TYR A 58 -7.79 -14.63 -1.57
N GLY A 59 -7.63 -14.60 -0.24
CA GLY A 59 -6.55 -13.86 0.43
C GLY A 59 -5.16 -14.36 0.02
N ILE A 60 -5.01 -15.67 -0.18
CA ILE A 60 -3.77 -16.30 -0.67
C ILE A 60 -3.50 -15.88 -2.12
N TYR A 61 -4.51 -15.96 -2.99
CA TYR A 61 -4.41 -15.49 -4.37
C TYR A 61 -4.05 -14.00 -4.45
N TRP A 62 -4.72 -13.18 -3.65
CA TRP A 62 -4.49 -11.75 -3.55
C TRP A 62 -3.05 -11.44 -3.15
N ALA A 63 -2.48 -12.15 -2.18
CA ALA A 63 -1.10 -11.91 -1.73
C ALA A 63 -0.09 -12.14 -2.86
N TYR A 64 -0.29 -13.18 -3.67
CA TYR A 64 0.51 -13.43 -4.87
C TYR A 64 0.37 -12.28 -5.90
N LYS A 65 -0.86 -11.90 -6.25
CA LYS A 65 -1.11 -10.82 -7.22
C LYS A 65 -0.58 -9.46 -6.74
N MET A 66 -0.59 -9.20 -5.43
CA MET A 66 -0.02 -8.00 -4.84
C MET A 66 1.49 -7.94 -5.05
N GLY A 67 2.20 -9.05 -4.90
CA GLY A 67 3.62 -9.11 -5.20
C GLY A 67 3.93 -8.82 -6.66
N GLU A 68 3.19 -9.44 -7.59
CA GLU A 68 3.33 -9.13 -9.01
C GLU A 68 3.09 -7.65 -9.32
N LYS A 69 2.08 -7.03 -8.67
CA LYS A 69 1.79 -5.60 -8.84
C LYS A 69 2.94 -4.72 -8.34
N ILE A 70 3.55 -5.06 -7.20
CA ILE A 70 4.72 -4.36 -6.67
C ILE A 70 5.91 -4.50 -7.64
N ASP A 71 6.12 -5.70 -8.21
CA ASP A 71 7.21 -5.94 -9.16
C ASP A 71 7.02 -5.18 -10.46
N ILE A 72 5.80 -5.16 -11.01
CA ILE A 72 5.45 -4.35 -12.18
C ILE A 72 5.69 -2.87 -11.87
N ALA A 73 5.25 -2.39 -10.71
CA ALA A 73 5.42 -1.00 -10.30
C ALA A 73 6.90 -0.61 -10.07
N LYS A 74 7.76 -1.57 -9.68
CA LYS A 74 9.23 -1.41 -9.62
C LYS A 74 9.85 -1.36 -11.01
N GLN A 75 9.47 -2.29 -11.89
CA GLN A 75 9.97 -2.33 -13.28
C GLN A 75 9.64 -1.04 -14.04
N MET A 76 8.41 -0.52 -13.89
CA MET A 76 7.99 0.77 -14.48
C MET A 76 8.87 1.95 -14.04
N ARG A 77 9.57 1.84 -12.92
CA ARG A 77 10.45 2.87 -12.35
C ARG A 77 11.94 2.55 -12.50
N GLY A 78 12.29 1.49 -13.25
CA GLY A 78 13.66 1.03 -13.42
C GLY A 78 14.30 0.40 -12.17
N TRP A 79 13.49 0.01 -11.18
CA TRP A 79 13.98 -0.66 -9.97
C TRP A 79 14.09 -2.17 -10.20
N PRO A 80 15.04 -2.86 -9.55
CA PRO A 80 15.13 -4.31 -9.62
C PRO A 80 13.86 -4.95 -9.04
N SER A 81 13.15 -5.72 -9.86
CA SER A 81 12.09 -6.62 -9.38
C SER A 81 12.71 -7.93 -8.92
N SER A 82 12.26 -8.42 -7.77
CA SER A 82 12.50 -9.80 -7.32
C SER A 82 11.15 -10.51 -7.32
N ASN A 83 11.05 -11.84 -7.46
CA ASN A 83 9.76 -12.56 -7.54
C ASN A 83 8.88 -12.41 -6.27
N SER A 84 8.34 -11.21 -6.06
CA SER A 84 7.70 -10.78 -4.83
C SER A 84 6.35 -11.47 -4.66
N GLY A 85 5.73 -11.95 -5.75
CA GLY A 85 4.50 -12.75 -5.71
C GLY A 85 4.65 -14.02 -4.87
N VAL A 86 5.73 -14.79 -5.09
CA VAL A 86 5.98 -16.03 -4.33
C VAL A 86 6.35 -15.72 -2.89
N LEU A 87 7.17 -14.70 -2.67
CA LEU A 87 7.54 -14.24 -1.33
C LEU A 87 6.28 -13.92 -0.51
N TYR A 88 5.40 -13.08 -1.04
CA TYR A 88 4.20 -12.67 -0.32
C TYR A 88 3.15 -13.78 -0.17
N LEU A 89 3.08 -14.73 -1.11
CA LEU A 89 2.27 -15.94 -0.97
C LEU A 89 2.73 -16.75 0.26
N ILE A 90 4.03 -17.00 0.39
CA ILE A 90 4.58 -17.75 1.53
C ILE A 90 4.36 -16.98 2.84
N LEU A 91 4.61 -15.65 2.83
CA LEU A 91 4.38 -14.83 4.02
C LEU A 91 2.90 -14.81 4.43
N GLN A 92 1.97 -14.83 3.48
CA GLN A 92 0.53 -14.89 3.78
C GLN A 92 0.14 -16.18 4.52
N LEU A 93 0.83 -17.31 4.27
CA LEU A 93 0.53 -18.59 4.92
C LEU A 93 1.11 -18.71 6.33
N ILE A 94 2.27 -18.09 6.59
CA ILE A 94 3.01 -18.27 7.86
C ILE A 94 2.90 -17.03 8.77
N PHE A 95 3.03 -15.83 8.20
CA PHE A 95 3.06 -14.56 8.93
C PHE A 95 2.35 -13.42 8.16
N PRO A 96 1.01 -13.46 8.05
CA PRO A 96 0.25 -12.54 7.19
C PRO A 96 0.45 -11.06 7.52
N ILE A 97 0.53 -10.71 8.80
CA ILE A 97 0.75 -9.31 9.25
C ILE A 97 2.12 -8.78 8.81
N ILE A 98 3.16 -9.62 8.87
CA ILE A 98 4.51 -9.24 8.41
C ILE A 98 4.52 -9.07 6.89
N GLY A 99 3.81 -9.95 6.16
CA GLY A 99 3.61 -9.81 4.73
C GLY A 99 2.99 -8.46 4.36
N TRP A 100 1.90 -8.08 5.02
CA TRP A 100 1.21 -6.81 4.76
C TRP A 100 2.08 -5.60 5.12
N ALA A 101 2.84 -5.68 6.22
CA ALA A 101 3.80 -4.65 6.60
C ALA A 101 4.87 -4.42 5.52
N LEU A 102 5.45 -5.50 4.98
CA LEU A 102 6.45 -5.40 3.93
C LEU A 102 5.84 -4.89 2.62
N MET A 103 4.64 -5.33 2.24
CA MET A 103 3.92 -4.78 1.09
C MET A 103 3.71 -3.27 1.23
N GLN A 104 3.21 -2.81 2.39
CA GLN A 104 3.02 -1.39 2.65
C GLN A 104 4.33 -0.60 2.60
N ASN A 105 5.43 -1.17 3.11
CA ASN A 105 6.75 -0.55 3.02
C ASN A 105 7.18 -0.32 1.56
N GLU A 106 7.02 -1.35 0.72
CA GLU A 106 7.35 -1.25 -0.70
C GLU A 106 6.45 -0.25 -1.43
N LEU A 107 5.14 -0.29 -1.18
CA LEU A 107 4.20 0.71 -1.72
C LEU A 107 4.56 2.13 -1.27
N ASN A 108 4.92 2.34 0.00
CA ASN A 108 5.33 3.65 0.51
C ASN A 108 6.59 4.18 -0.20
N LYS A 109 7.59 3.32 -0.48
CA LYS A 109 8.78 3.69 -1.26
C LYS A 109 8.39 4.08 -2.69
N LEU A 110 7.56 3.27 -3.34
CA LEU A 110 7.08 3.53 -4.69
C LEU A 110 6.29 4.85 -4.77
N ILE A 111 5.45 5.15 -3.77
CA ILE A 111 4.69 6.40 -3.70
C ILE A 111 5.62 7.61 -3.48
N SER A 112 6.66 7.48 -2.64
CA SER A 112 7.62 8.58 -2.42
C SER A 112 8.36 9.02 -3.68
N THR A 113 8.53 8.13 -4.66
CA THR A 113 9.11 8.48 -5.98
C THR A 113 8.15 9.24 -6.90
N MET A 114 6.84 9.16 -6.65
CA MET A 114 5.81 9.88 -7.42
C MET A 114 5.50 11.26 -6.85
N GLN A 115 5.92 11.56 -5.61
CA GLN A 115 5.84 12.90 -5.07
C GLN A 115 7.06 13.70 -5.54
N PRO A 116 6.86 14.91 -6.11
CA PRO A 116 7.93 15.90 -6.15
C PRO A 116 8.52 16.03 -4.75
N PRO A 117 9.84 16.27 -4.59
CA PRO A 117 10.42 16.49 -3.27
C PRO A 117 9.54 17.49 -2.52
N ALA A 118 9.21 17.18 -1.26
CA ALA A 118 8.40 18.07 -0.43
C ALA A 118 8.92 19.49 -0.63
N GLN A 119 8.08 20.38 -1.18
CA GLN A 119 8.53 21.74 -1.41
C GLN A 119 8.99 22.27 -0.05
N PRO A 120 10.26 22.70 0.10
CA PRO A 120 10.66 23.40 1.32
C PRO A 120 9.68 24.56 1.52
N PRO A 121 9.35 24.92 2.77
CA PRO A 121 8.42 26.01 3.03
C PRO A 121 8.82 27.20 2.15
N MET A 122 7.93 27.60 1.25
CA MET A 122 8.14 28.75 0.36
C MET A 122 8.54 29.91 1.26
N TYR A 123 9.74 30.46 1.06
CA TYR A 123 10.18 31.65 1.80
C TYR A 123 9.15 32.75 1.57
N GLN A 124 8.33 33.04 2.59
CA GLN A 124 7.46 34.20 2.61
C GLN A 124 8.35 35.38 3.03
N PRO A 125 8.59 36.37 2.15
CA PRO A 125 9.25 37.59 2.58
C PRO A 125 8.43 38.19 3.72
N PRO A 126 9.06 38.78 4.75
CA PRO A 126 8.32 39.46 5.81
C PRO A 126 7.33 40.44 5.17
N MET A 127 6.05 40.33 5.57
CA MET A 127 5.00 41.22 5.08
C MET A 127 5.48 42.66 5.24
N GLN A 128 5.72 43.35 4.12
CA GLN A 128 6.10 44.75 4.17
C GLN A 128 4.93 45.50 4.81
N PRO A 129 5.18 46.32 5.85
CA PRO A 129 4.12 47.08 6.49
C PRO A 129 3.43 47.97 5.45
N PRO A 130 2.11 48.20 5.57
CA PRO A 130 1.37 49.02 4.62
C PRO A 130 2.04 50.39 4.52
N VAL A 131 2.35 50.78 3.28
CA VAL A 131 2.85 52.11 2.96
C VAL A 131 1.77 53.10 3.39
N GLN A 132 2.09 53.94 4.38
CA GLN A 132 1.26 55.09 4.78
C GLN A 132 1.26 56.13 3.67
#